data_AF-A0A5B1QLB8-F1
#
_entry.id   AF-A0A5B1QLB8-F1
#
_cell.length_a   1.000
_cell.length_b   1.000
_cell.length_c   1.000
_cell.angle_alpha   90.00
_cell.angle_beta   90.00
_cell.angle_gamma   90.00
#
_symmetry.space_group_name_H-M   'P 1'
#
loop_
_entity.id
_entity.type
_entity.pdbx_description
1 polymer ?
#
loop_
_entity_poly.entity_id
_entity_poly.type
_entity_poly.pdbx_seq_one_letter_code
_entity_poly.pdbx_strand_id
1 'polypeptide(L)'
;MACHDLYMDQLASLNNGHALWEPNPNEPDEQVEVGDVGYILFGGFHRLFNIHLPADHPAQGQSLPEHFEPLECHQRHIYCRTLRPGPYMSRSVVAAEIDTPFAVPMAGGQISLKFSCARRRGAVLVLPENAQRTDTRSRAAYEDYTREHCEQWLALTERLRLGLRLEDHILVTGCDRTTTWAVAAFTSVDFDSKISLSVDFAGVGSASFASSMSWTHDGSAQYNWGPDQRSPVSTAELTRAVTGGGDISSSSSANQLHKPINTEFNQCVFIRGFRAKRRSRFLPVKLKAAAEPVDLKKSPDDDSDRGEGAVSSEEAGITGDFRNLKREIEVIADTQEHIDMTAPLLDYILETSDSDLAVVHDDDLKPYTKDASSASDVASQLAVQSPKVVKTAMESGTTYGS
;
A
#
# COMPACT_ATOMS: atom_id res chain seq x y z
N MET A 1 -11.09 -4.08 -8.33
CA MET A 1 -10.24 -3.28 -7.43
C MET A 1 -10.79 -3.39 -6.03
N ALA A 2 -9.99 -3.87 -5.07
CA ALA A 2 -10.42 -4.02 -3.70
C ALA A 2 -10.53 -2.66 -2.99
N CYS A 3 -11.15 -2.62 -1.80
CA CYS A 3 -11.30 -1.38 -1.03
C CYS A 3 -9.96 -0.85 -0.50
N HIS A 4 -9.06 -1.73 -0.09
CA HIS A 4 -7.71 -1.34 0.37
C HIS A 4 -6.88 -0.72 -0.77
N ASP A 5 -6.97 -1.28 -1.98
CA ASP A 5 -6.34 -0.70 -3.17
C ASP A 5 -6.84 0.71 -3.45
N LEU A 6 -8.18 0.88 -3.44
CA LEU A 6 -8.80 2.19 -3.64
C LEU A 6 -8.39 3.18 -2.56
N TYR A 7 -8.42 2.74 -1.31
CA TYR A 7 -8.06 3.55 -0.16
C TYR A 7 -6.63 4.09 -0.28
N MET A 8 -5.69 3.21 -0.58
CA MET A 8 -4.29 3.55 -0.79
C MET A 8 -4.11 4.57 -1.92
N ASP A 9 -4.62 4.27 -3.12
CA ASP A 9 -4.49 5.15 -4.29
C ASP A 9 -5.08 6.54 -4.03
N GLN A 10 -6.26 6.60 -3.39
CA GLN A 10 -6.95 7.86 -3.14
C GLN A 10 -6.22 8.73 -2.09
N LEU A 11 -5.59 8.10 -1.08
CA LEU A 11 -4.83 8.81 -0.06
C LEU A 11 -3.37 9.10 -0.44
N ALA A 12 -2.85 8.54 -1.54
CA ALA A 12 -1.51 8.86 -2.05
C ALA A 12 -1.29 10.37 -2.25
N SER A 13 -2.35 11.11 -2.61
CA SER A 13 -2.33 12.59 -2.74
C SER A 13 -1.97 13.35 -1.47
N LEU A 14 -2.03 12.71 -0.29
CA LEU A 14 -1.61 13.30 0.98
C LEU A 14 -0.09 13.32 1.17
N ASN A 15 0.67 12.59 0.33
CA ASN A 15 2.13 12.52 0.39
C ASN A 15 2.67 12.07 1.76
N ASN A 16 1.91 11.21 2.45
CA ASN A 16 2.28 10.62 3.74
C ASN A 16 2.90 9.21 3.60
N GLY A 17 3.09 8.72 2.38
CA GLY A 17 3.50 7.35 2.08
C GLY A 17 2.31 6.45 1.76
N HIS A 18 2.51 5.14 1.87
CA HIS A 18 1.49 4.11 1.67
C HIS A 18 0.49 4.12 2.83
N ALA A 19 -0.80 4.32 2.53
CA ALA A 19 -1.88 4.31 3.52
C ALA A 19 -2.37 2.87 3.78
N LEU A 20 -2.45 2.47 5.05
CA LEU A 20 -2.89 1.13 5.43
C LEU A 20 -4.39 1.11 5.72
N TRP A 21 -5.11 0.18 5.08
CA TRP A 21 -6.53 -0.08 5.32
C TRP A 21 -6.77 -0.87 6.62
N GLU A 22 -5.79 -1.69 7.01
CA GLU A 22 -5.76 -2.41 8.28
C GLU A 22 -4.55 -1.97 9.12
N PRO A 23 -4.65 -0.83 9.85
CA PRO A 23 -3.61 -0.38 10.77
C PRO A 23 -3.34 -1.28 11.98
N ASN A 24 -4.15 -2.32 12.23
CA ASN A 24 -3.97 -3.22 13.36
C ASN A 24 -2.61 -3.93 13.26
N PRO A 25 -1.85 -4.07 14.36
CA PRO A 25 -0.69 -4.94 14.37
C PRO A 25 -1.14 -6.40 14.31
N ASN A 26 -0.33 -7.27 13.69
CA ASN A 26 -0.66 -8.70 13.59
C ASN A 26 -0.65 -9.37 14.97
N GLU A 27 0.33 -8.99 15.80
CA GLU A 27 0.45 -9.36 17.20
C GLU A 27 0.57 -8.10 18.06
N PRO A 28 0.10 -8.11 19.32
CA PRO A 28 0.07 -6.90 20.17
C PRO A 28 1.41 -6.18 20.31
N ASP A 29 2.52 -6.92 20.29
CA ASP A 29 3.88 -6.41 20.46
C ASP A 29 4.59 -6.09 19.12
N GLU A 30 3.96 -6.37 17.97
CA GLU A 30 4.52 -6.17 16.63
C GLU A 30 4.08 -4.84 16.01
N GLN A 31 4.31 -3.74 16.73
CA GLN A 31 4.12 -2.41 16.15
C GLN A 31 5.13 -2.17 15.01
N VAL A 32 4.70 -1.43 13.98
CA VAL A 32 5.58 -1.06 12.86
C VAL A 32 6.63 -0.05 13.30
N GLU A 33 7.90 -0.34 13.05
CA GLU A 33 9.02 0.52 13.39
C GLU A 33 9.89 0.88 12.18
N VAL A 34 10.67 1.95 12.32
CA VAL A 34 11.70 2.29 11.33
C VAL A 34 12.74 1.18 11.31
N GLY A 35 13.10 0.73 10.11
CA GLY A 35 13.99 -0.40 9.89
C GLY A 35 13.27 -1.73 9.69
N ASP A 36 11.94 -1.78 9.82
CA ASP A 36 11.19 -3.00 9.52
C ASP A 36 11.28 -3.33 8.03
N VAL A 37 11.58 -4.59 7.73
CA VAL A 37 11.39 -5.17 6.41
C VAL A 37 10.13 -6.01 6.47
N GLY A 38 9.23 -5.81 5.51
CA GLY A 38 7.97 -6.52 5.46
C GLY A 38 7.28 -6.40 4.12
N TYR A 39 6.02 -6.78 4.07
CA TYR A 39 5.17 -6.70 2.89
C TYR A 39 3.75 -6.32 3.30
N ILE A 40 2.93 -5.92 2.33
CA ILE A 40 1.53 -5.55 2.56
C ILE A 40 0.64 -6.65 2.00
N LEU A 41 -0.33 -7.09 2.80
CA LEU A 41 -1.32 -8.07 2.41
C LEU A 41 -2.68 -7.64 2.99
N PHE A 42 -3.72 -7.66 2.15
CA PHE A 42 -5.08 -7.21 2.50
C PHE A 42 -5.17 -5.81 3.13
N GLY A 43 -4.19 -4.94 2.86
CA GLY A 43 -4.12 -3.58 3.36
C GLY A 43 -3.51 -3.41 4.75
N GLY A 44 -2.99 -4.49 5.35
CA GLY A 44 -2.18 -4.48 6.56
C GLY A 44 -0.70 -4.74 6.27
N PHE A 45 0.20 -4.28 7.16
CA PHE A 45 1.63 -4.53 7.05
C PHE A 45 2.03 -5.77 7.86
N HIS A 46 2.77 -6.67 7.20
CA HIS A 46 3.32 -7.88 7.79
C HIS A 46 4.83 -7.75 7.89
N ARG A 47 5.30 -7.56 9.13
CA ARG A 47 6.73 -7.48 9.45
C ARG A 47 7.38 -8.86 9.29
N LEU A 48 8.53 -8.88 8.63
CA LEU A 48 9.41 -10.05 8.55
C LEU A 48 10.50 -9.98 9.62
N PHE A 49 11.25 -8.87 9.66
CA PHE A 49 12.35 -8.61 10.58
C PHE A 49 12.66 -7.11 10.64
N ASN A 50 13.56 -6.68 11.55
CA ASN A 50 14.03 -5.30 11.61
C ASN A 50 15.56 -5.23 11.45
N ILE A 51 16.03 -4.33 10.57
CA ILE A 51 17.44 -4.24 10.19
C ILE A 51 18.33 -3.64 11.29
N HIS A 52 17.78 -2.96 12.29
CA HIS A 52 18.56 -2.38 13.39
C HIS A 52 18.70 -3.32 14.59
N LEU A 53 17.90 -4.39 14.63
CA LEU A 53 17.93 -5.35 15.72
C LEU A 53 19.00 -6.41 15.46
N PRO A 54 19.82 -6.75 16.47
CA PRO A 54 20.66 -7.94 16.42
C PRO A 54 19.87 -9.21 16.09
N ALA A 55 20.53 -10.20 15.49
CA ALA A 55 19.89 -11.45 15.09
C ALA A 55 19.29 -12.24 16.27
N ASP A 56 19.84 -12.08 17.48
CA ASP A 56 19.43 -12.72 18.73
C ASP A 56 18.47 -11.87 19.58
N HIS A 57 18.04 -10.70 19.08
CA HIS A 57 17.15 -9.82 19.83
C HIS A 57 15.74 -10.43 19.97
N PRO A 58 15.09 -10.36 21.14
CA PRO A 58 13.80 -11.01 21.37
C PRO A 58 12.65 -10.47 20.50
N ALA A 59 12.71 -9.19 20.11
CA ALA A 59 11.76 -8.57 19.17
C ALA A 59 12.14 -8.75 17.69
N GLN A 60 13.17 -9.53 17.39
CA GLN A 60 13.56 -9.83 16.02
C GLN A 60 12.57 -10.80 15.36
N GLY A 61 12.50 -10.75 14.04
CA GLY A 61 11.72 -11.68 13.24
C GLY A 61 12.09 -13.14 13.48
N GLN A 62 11.10 -14.04 13.37
CA GLN A 62 11.30 -15.49 13.55
C GLN A 62 12.22 -16.10 12.50
N SER A 63 12.34 -15.46 11.33
CA SER A 63 13.19 -15.91 10.23
C SER A 63 13.95 -14.73 9.64
N LEU A 64 15.26 -14.92 9.45
CA LEU A 64 16.15 -13.91 8.90
C LEU A 64 16.71 -14.34 7.54
N PRO A 65 17.11 -13.37 6.70
CA PRO A 65 17.89 -13.66 5.50
C PRO A 65 19.20 -14.38 5.83
N GLU A 66 19.73 -15.13 4.87
CA GLU A 66 21.05 -15.73 5.02
C GLU A 66 22.12 -14.64 5.14
N HIS A 67 23.08 -14.81 6.05
CA HIS A 67 24.11 -13.80 6.35
C HIS A 67 23.54 -12.43 6.75
N PHE A 68 22.42 -12.39 7.49
CA PHE A 68 21.85 -11.14 7.99
C PHE A 68 22.87 -10.33 8.81
N GLU A 69 23.04 -9.07 8.42
CA GLU A 69 23.91 -8.10 9.07
C GLU A 69 23.09 -6.86 9.49
N PRO A 70 23.02 -6.52 10.79
CA PRO A 70 22.27 -5.34 11.22
C PRO A 70 22.87 -4.03 10.68
N LEU A 71 22.02 -3.12 10.22
CA LEU A 71 22.38 -1.75 9.91
C LEU A 71 22.49 -0.93 11.19
N GLU A 72 23.70 -0.49 11.52
CA GLU A 72 23.92 0.43 12.64
C GLU A 72 23.19 1.76 12.40
N CYS A 73 22.20 2.06 13.25
CA CYS A 73 21.47 3.32 13.20
C CYS A 73 21.62 4.06 14.53
N HIS A 74 22.28 5.22 14.48
CA HIS A 74 22.32 6.09 15.64
C HIS A 74 20.92 6.64 15.93
N GLN A 75 20.51 6.65 17.20
CA GLN A 75 19.22 7.20 17.66
C GLN A 75 18.93 8.61 17.12
N ARG A 76 19.98 9.41 16.86
CA ARG A 76 19.88 10.77 16.30
C ARG A 76 19.40 10.81 14.85
N HIS A 77 19.49 9.70 14.12
CA HIS A 77 19.00 9.59 12.75
C HIS A 77 17.50 9.38 12.72
N ILE A 78 16.90 8.82 13.77
CA ILE A 78 15.45 8.69 13.89
C ILE A 78 14.89 9.94 14.57
N TYR A 79 13.81 10.51 14.04
CA TYR A 79 13.12 11.61 14.68
C TYR A 79 11.62 11.36 14.76
N CYS A 80 11.02 11.95 15.80
CA CYS A 80 9.57 11.88 16.00
C CYS A 80 8.93 13.25 15.75
N ARG A 81 7.76 13.23 15.14
CA ARG A 81 6.85 14.37 14.96
C ARG A 81 5.43 13.95 15.34
N THR A 82 4.56 14.93 15.45
CA THR A 82 3.14 14.70 15.71
C THR A 82 2.34 14.92 14.43
N LEU A 83 1.57 13.91 14.05
CA LEU A 83 0.52 14.02 13.05
C LEU A 83 -0.78 14.42 13.77
N ARG A 84 -1.43 15.48 13.30
CA ARG A 84 -2.52 16.13 14.02
C ARG A 84 -3.81 15.30 13.96
N PRO A 85 -4.68 15.43 14.97
CA PRO A 85 -5.94 14.72 15.01
C PRO A 85 -6.88 15.34 13.95
N GLY A 86 -7.73 14.53 13.31
CA GLY A 86 -8.73 15.00 12.34
C GLY A 86 -8.88 14.11 11.10
N PRO A 87 -9.70 14.54 10.13
CA PRO A 87 -9.88 13.83 8.87
C PRO A 87 -8.76 14.14 7.87
N TYR A 88 -8.25 13.08 7.25
CA TYR A 88 -7.29 13.04 6.15
C TYR A 88 -8.02 12.47 4.94
N MET A 89 -8.26 13.31 3.93
CA MET A 89 -9.21 13.01 2.86
C MET A 89 -8.56 13.08 1.49
N SER A 90 -9.00 12.23 0.57
CA SER A 90 -8.72 12.39 -0.85
C SER A 90 -9.36 13.67 -1.39
N ARG A 91 -8.86 14.16 -2.52
CA ARG A 91 -9.34 15.40 -3.18
C ARG A 91 -10.82 15.38 -3.60
N SER A 92 -11.40 14.18 -3.69
CA SER A 92 -12.79 13.95 -4.08
C SER A 92 -13.77 13.99 -2.90
N VAL A 93 -13.28 13.95 -1.66
CA VAL A 93 -14.09 13.90 -0.45
C VAL A 93 -14.12 15.28 0.22
N VAL A 94 -15.30 15.70 0.65
CA VAL A 94 -15.53 16.94 1.38
C VAL A 94 -16.12 16.60 2.75
N ALA A 95 -15.59 17.22 3.80
CA ALA A 95 -16.22 17.20 5.11
C ALA A 95 -17.38 18.21 5.11
N ALA A 96 -18.61 17.73 5.18
CA ALA A 96 -19.82 18.53 5.06
C ALA A 96 -20.18 19.25 6.37
N GLU A 97 -20.04 18.56 7.52
CA GLU A 97 -20.38 19.09 8.83
C GLU A 97 -19.44 18.51 9.89
N ILE A 98 -18.94 19.39 10.76
CA ILE A 98 -18.22 19.03 11.98
C ILE A 98 -18.95 19.78 13.10
N ASP A 99 -19.71 19.07 13.94
CA ASP A 99 -20.56 19.70 14.96
C ASP A 99 -19.77 20.51 16.00
N THR A 100 -18.47 20.22 16.16
CA THR A 100 -17.53 20.94 17.03
C THR A 100 -16.14 20.99 16.41
N PRO A 101 -15.37 22.09 16.50
CA PRO A 101 -13.99 22.07 16.03
C PRO A 101 -13.23 20.92 16.71
N PHE A 102 -12.45 20.16 15.95
CA PHE A 102 -11.63 19.03 16.43
C PHE A 102 -10.53 19.43 17.44
N ALA A 103 -10.59 20.67 17.94
CA ALA A 103 -9.69 21.26 18.89
C ALA A 103 -10.12 20.84 20.31
N VAL A 104 -9.41 19.83 20.80
CA VAL A 104 -9.41 19.29 22.17
C VAL A 104 -10.70 18.55 22.53
N PRO A 105 -10.76 17.22 22.32
CA PRO A 105 -11.88 16.44 22.81
C PRO A 105 -11.97 16.60 24.33
N MET A 106 -13.10 17.13 24.78
CA MET A 106 -13.44 17.22 26.20
C MET A 106 -13.81 15.82 26.68
N ALA A 107 -13.33 15.42 27.85
CA ALA A 107 -13.69 14.13 28.44
C ALA A 107 -15.22 13.99 28.55
N GLY A 108 -15.78 12.91 27.99
CA GLY A 108 -17.23 12.67 27.92
C GLY A 108 -17.96 13.38 26.77
N GLY A 109 -17.24 14.01 25.84
CA GLY A 109 -17.81 14.60 24.64
C GLY A 109 -18.00 13.59 23.50
N GLN A 110 -18.89 13.93 22.56
CA GLN A 110 -19.11 13.21 21.31
C GLN A 110 -18.82 14.14 20.12
N ILE A 111 -18.19 13.61 19.08
CA ILE A 111 -17.96 14.28 17.80
C ILE A 111 -18.66 13.50 16.70
N SER A 112 -19.43 14.19 15.86
CA SER A 112 -20.00 13.64 14.62
C SER A 112 -19.37 14.32 13.41
N LEU A 113 -18.90 13.51 12.46
CA LEU A 113 -18.24 13.95 11.23
C LEU A 113 -19.04 13.42 10.04
N LYS A 114 -19.41 14.30 9.11
CA LYS A 114 -20.10 13.91 7.88
C LYS A 114 -19.21 14.14 6.66
N PHE A 115 -19.13 13.15 5.80
CA PHE A 115 -18.34 13.18 4.58
C PHE A 115 -19.24 12.95 3.37
N SER A 116 -19.00 13.71 2.31
CA SER A 116 -19.60 13.49 0.99
C SER A 116 -18.52 13.32 -0.07
N CYS A 117 -18.71 12.38 -0.98
CA CYS A 117 -17.81 12.14 -2.10
C CYS A 117 -18.42 12.71 -3.39
N ALA A 118 -17.79 13.77 -3.93
CA ALA A 118 -18.25 14.45 -5.14
C ALA A 118 -17.87 13.71 -6.44
N ARG A 119 -17.08 12.64 -6.33
CA ARG A 119 -16.63 11.81 -7.46
C ARG A 119 -16.94 10.33 -7.20
N ARG A 120 -16.70 9.49 -8.21
CA ARG A 120 -16.91 8.03 -8.14
C ARG A 120 -16.02 7.30 -7.13
N ARG A 121 -14.85 7.89 -6.80
CA ARG A 121 -13.85 7.32 -5.90
C ARG A 121 -13.40 8.36 -4.89
N GLY A 122 -13.19 7.93 -3.67
CA GLY A 122 -12.62 8.75 -2.61
C GLY A 122 -12.24 7.91 -1.41
N ALA A 123 -11.45 8.49 -0.51
CA ALA A 123 -11.08 7.84 0.72
C ALA A 123 -10.92 8.85 1.84
N VAL A 124 -11.14 8.39 3.07
CA VAL A 124 -10.93 9.17 4.28
C VAL A 124 -10.29 8.29 5.36
N LEU A 125 -9.32 8.87 6.04
CA LEU A 125 -8.79 8.42 7.33
C LEU A 125 -9.22 9.45 8.38
N VAL A 126 -9.74 9.01 9.51
CA VAL A 126 -9.99 9.86 10.67
C VAL A 126 -9.11 9.40 11.82
N LEU A 127 -8.35 10.34 12.38
CA LEU A 127 -7.56 10.14 13.59
C LEU A 127 -8.23 10.88 14.75
N PRO A 128 -8.86 10.18 15.72
CA PRO A 128 -9.45 10.81 16.90
C PRO A 128 -8.43 11.54 17.77
N GLU A 129 -7.23 10.99 17.90
CA GLU A 129 -6.12 11.58 18.65
C GLU A 129 -4.92 11.91 17.76
N ASN A 130 -3.89 12.52 18.37
CA ASN A 130 -2.62 12.71 17.68
C ASN A 130 -2.04 11.35 17.31
N ALA A 131 -1.35 11.29 16.16
CA ALA A 131 -0.50 10.16 15.81
C ALA A 131 0.99 10.52 15.94
N GLN A 132 1.82 9.53 16.26
CA GLN A 132 3.27 9.63 16.33
C GLN A 132 3.88 9.29 14.97
N ARG A 133 4.38 10.32 14.28
CA ARG A 133 5.22 10.15 13.08
C ARG A 133 6.64 9.85 13.51
N THR A 134 7.22 8.78 12.99
CA THR A 134 8.64 8.44 13.18
C THR A 134 9.28 8.25 11.82
N ASP A 135 10.39 8.93 11.53
CA ASP A 135 11.10 8.78 10.27
C ASP A 135 12.63 8.80 10.48
N THR A 136 13.37 8.22 9.52
CA THR A 136 14.83 8.33 9.44
C THR A 136 15.29 9.56 8.65
N ARG A 137 16.39 10.16 9.10
CA ARG A 137 17.17 11.17 8.37
C ARG A 137 18.13 10.53 7.36
N SER A 138 18.55 9.30 7.62
CA SER A 138 19.63 8.64 6.91
C SER A 138 19.12 7.85 5.71
N ARG A 139 18.36 8.47 4.81
CA ARG A 139 17.72 7.77 3.69
C ARG A 139 18.70 7.03 2.79
N ALA A 140 19.86 7.63 2.51
CA ALA A 140 20.91 7.02 1.71
C ALA A 140 21.36 5.66 2.27
N ALA A 141 21.55 5.55 3.60
CA ALA A 141 21.94 4.28 4.22
C ALA A 141 20.87 3.18 4.08
N TYR A 142 19.58 3.55 4.09
CA TYR A 142 18.49 2.59 3.90
C TYR A 142 18.35 2.19 2.43
N GLU A 143 18.61 3.13 1.52
CA GLU A 143 18.67 2.87 0.08
C GLU A 143 19.81 1.91 -0.25
N ASP A 144 21.01 2.18 0.26
CA ASP A 144 22.21 1.35 0.10
C ASP A 144 21.96 -0.06 0.67
N TYR A 145 21.40 -0.15 1.89
CA TYR A 145 21.05 -1.43 2.51
C TYR A 145 19.98 -2.20 1.71
N THR A 146 18.95 -1.50 1.19
CA THR A 146 17.95 -2.12 0.32
C THR A 146 18.60 -2.69 -0.93
N ARG A 147 19.44 -1.89 -1.57
CA ARG A 147 20.17 -2.23 -2.77
C ARG A 147 21.02 -3.49 -2.56
N GLU A 148 21.75 -3.58 -1.45
CA GLU A 148 22.64 -4.69 -1.11
C GLU A 148 21.90 -5.99 -0.71
N HIS A 149 20.76 -5.89 -0.03
CA HIS A 149 20.13 -7.04 0.61
C HIS A 149 18.78 -7.49 -0.01
N CYS A 150 18.19 -6.75 -0.94
CA CYS A 150 16.83 -7.07 -1.45
C CYS A 150 16.70 -8.48 -2.03
N GLU A 151 17.72 -8.99 -2.73
CA GLU A 151 17.72 -10.36 -3.28
C GLU A 151 17.73 -11.42 -2.17
N GLN A 152 18.38 -11.14 -1.03
CA GLN A 152 18.36 -12.03 0.14
C GLN A 152 16.98 -12.05 0.80
N TRP A 153 16.25 -10.93 0.76
CA TRP A 153 14.88 -10.84 1.27
C TRP A 153 13.93 -11.66 0.39
N LEU A 154 14.08 -11.59 -0.93
CA LEU A 154 13.33 -12.44 -1.85
C LEU A 154 13.62 -13.92 -1.62
N ALA A 155 14.89 -14.31 -1.49
CA ALA A 155 15.27 -15.69 -1.18
C ALA A 155 14.67 -16.18 0.16
N LEU A 156 14.60 -15.30 1.17
CA LEU A 156 13.93 -15.59 2.44
C LEU A 156 12.44 -15.87 2.23
N THR A 157 11.72 -15.01 1.53
CA THR A 157 10.26 -15.13 1.37
C THR A 157 9.86 -16.26 0.40
N GLU A 158 10.73 -16.61 -0.55
CA GLU A 158 10.64 -17.84 -1.35
C GLU A 158 10.79 -19.10 -0.48
N ARG A 159 11.78 -19.12 0.43
CA ARG A 159 11.97 -20.22 1.39
C ARG A 159 10.77 -20.37 2.34
N LEU A 160 10.14 -19.26 2.73
CA LEU A 160 8.91 -19.23 3.51
C LEU A 160 7.65 -19.54 2.68
N ARG A 161 7.77 -19.67 1.35
CA ARG A 161 6.67 -19.94 0.41
C ARG A 161 5.55 -18.91 0.44
N LEU A 162 5.91 -17.64 0.61
CA LEU A 162 4.94 -16.54 0.65
C LEU A 162 4.48 -16.07 -0.74
N GLY A 163 5.16 -16.48 -1.81
CA GLY A 163 4.79 -16.14 -3.19
C GLY A 163 4.97 -14.66 -3.52
N LEU A 164 5.88 -13.96 -2.81
CA LEU A 164 6.15 -12.54 -3.00
C LEU A 164 7.16 -12.31 -4.12
N ARG A 165 7.00 -11.21 -4.84
CA ARG A 165 7.98 -10.67 -5.79
C ARG A 165 8.92 -9.71 -5.06
N LEU A 166 9.99 -9.31 -5.75
CA LEU A 166 10.96 -8.38 -5.16
C LEU A 166 10.32 -7.04 -4.80
N GLU A 167 9.45 -6.52 -5.66
CA GLU A 167 8.74 -5.24 -5.49
C GLU A 167 7.70 -5.23 -4.36
N ASP A 168 7.32 -6.40 -3.85
CA ASP A 168 6.36 -6.52 -2.76
C ASP A 168 7.01 -6.28 -1.38
N HIS A 169 8.35 -6.33 -1.30
CA HIS A 169 9.11 -6.05 -0.07
C HIS A 169 9.26 -4.54 0.14
N ILE A 170 9.10 -4.11 1.39
CA ILE A 170 9.22 -2.72 1.81
C ILE A 170 10.21 -2.65 2.96
N LEU A 171 11.26 -1.84 2.81
CA LEU A 171 12.07 -1.40 3.94
C LEU A 171 11.52 -0.09 4.49
N VAL A 172 10.97 -0.12 5.70
CA VAL A 172 10.33 1.02 6.37
C VAL A 172 11.37 2.05 6.79
N THR A 173 11.29 3.23 6.18
CA THR A 173 12.07 4.42 6.54
C THR A 173 11.28 5.37 7.44
N GLY A 174 9.95 5.22 7.49
CA GLY A 174 9.08 5.98 8.38
C GLY A 174 7.70 5.35 8.56
N CYS A 175 7.09 5.55 9.73
CA CYS A 175 5.74 5.10 10.05
C CYS A 175 4.95 6.17 10.83
N ASP A 176 3.63 6.17 10.68
CA ASP A 176 2.70 6.98 11.48
C ASP A 176 1.85 6.06 12.35
N ARG A 177 2.06 6.10 13.66
CA ARG A 177 1.35 5.25 14.62
C ARG A 177 0.31 6.03 15.41
N THR A 178 -0.85 5.46 15.65
CA THR A 178 -1.96 6.05 16.38
C THR A 178 -2.48 5.09 17.46
N THR A 179 -3.30 5.60 18.36
CA THR A 179 -4.05 4.81 19.34
C THR A 179 -5.31 4.21 18.73
N THR A 180 -6.06 5.02 17.99
CA THR A 180 -7.30 4.62 17.31
C THR A 180 -7.39 5.23 15.91
N TRP A 181 -8.20 4.61 15.06
CA TRP A 181 -8.34 4.99 13.66
C TRP A 181 -9.70 4.59 13.12
N ALA A 182 -10.18 5.33 12.12
CA ALA A 182 -11.33 4.97 11.31
C ALA A 182 -11.05 5.29 9.85
N VAL A 183 -11.34 4.36 8.94
CA VAL A 183 -11.10 4.50 7.51
C VAL A 183 -12.37 4.24 6.72
N ALA A 184 -12.52 4.93 5.59
CA ALA A 184 -13.55 4.62 4.62
C ALA A 184 -13.07 4.85 3.19
N ALA A 185 -13.61 4.05 2.28
CA ALA A 185 -13.33 4.04 0.86
C ALA A 185 -14.66 4.09 0.09
N PHE A 186 -14.83 5.11 -0.74
CA PHE A 186 -16.04 5.33 -1.53
C PHE A 186 -15.88 4.66 -2.89
N THR A 187 -16.81 3.78 -3.22
CA THR A 187 -16.95 3.15 -4.53
C THR A 187 -18.37 3.33 -5.00
N SER A 188 -18.66 4.47 -5.62
CA SER A 188 -20.03 4.77 -6.04
C SER A 188 -20.17 4.92 -7.54
N VAL A 189 -21.27 4.38 -8.04
CA VAL A 189 -21.82 4.66 -9.39
C VAL A 189 -22.52 6.02 -9.42
N ASP A 190 -23.07 6.45 -8.28
CA ASP A 190 -23.79 7.71 -8.13
C ASP A 190 -22.87 8.80 -7.56
N PHE A 191 -23.06 10.02 -8.03
CA PHE A 191 -22.42 11.20 -7.45
C PHE A 191 -23.19 11.59 -6.17
N ASP A 192 -22.49 12.01 -5.10
CA ASP A 192 -23.06 12.43 -3.79
C ASP A 192 -23.25 11.34 -2.71
N SER A 193 -22.41 10.30 -2.74
CA SER A 193 -22.30 9.32 -1.64
C SER A 193 -21.97 9.96 -0.29
N LYS A 194 -22.69 9.57 0.76
CA LYS A 194 -22.53 10.14 2.11
C LYS A 194 -22.26 9.08 3.16
N ILE A 195 -21.31 9.40 4.04
CA ILE A 195 -21.00 8.60 5.22
C ILE A 195 -20.79 9.52 6.41
N SER A 196 -21.17 9.07 7.60
CA SER A 196 -20.95 9.81 8.84
C SER A 196 -20.27 8.93 9.88
N LEU A 197 -19.35 9.50 10.65
CA LEU A 197 -18.65 8.86 11.77
C LEU A 197 -19.04 9.57 13.06
N SER A 198 -19.48 8.81 14.05
CA SER A 198 -19.62 9.28 15.43
C SER A 198 -18.50 8.72 16.29
N VAL A 199 -17.92 9.56 17.16
CA VAL A 199 -16.82 9.21 18.07
C VAL A 199 -17.14 9.72 19.47
N ASP A 200 -17.18 8.82 20.45
CA ASP A 200 -17.29 9.20 21.87
C ASP A 200 -15.91 9.23 22.51
N PHE A 201 -15.70 10.12 23.49
CA PHE A 201 -14.40 10.26 24.17
C PHE A 201 -14.46 9.99 25.67
N ALA A 202 -13.44 9.29 26.17
CA ALA A 202 -13.12 9.06 27.58
C ALA A 202 -11.92 9.88 28.04
N GLY A 203 -11.98 10.41 29.26
CA GLY A 203 -10.85 11.10 29.90
C GLY A 203 -9.94 10.13 30.65
N VAL A 204 -8.63 10.21 30.42
CA VAL A 204 -7.59 9.53 31.20
C VAL A 204 -6.52 10.55 31.60
N GLY A 205 -6.48 10.87 32.90
CA GLY A 205 -5.63 11.96 33.40
C GLY A 205 -6.01 13.30 32.75
N SER A 206 -5.04 13.96 32.11
CA SER A 206 -5.26 15.21 31.36
C SER A 206 -5.43 15.00 29.86
N ALA A 207 -5.56 13.76 29.39
CA ALA A 207 -5.73 13.40 27.99
C ALA A 207 -7.12 12.83 27.73
N SER A 208 -7.56 12.93 26.47
CA SER A 208 -8.85 12.41 26.01
C SER A 208 -8.64 11.44 24.86
N PHE A 209 -9.31 10.30 24.92
CA PHE A 209 -9.16 9.17 24.00
C PHE A 209 -10.52 8.69 23.52
N ALA A 210 -10.61 8.19 22.30
CA ALA A 210 -11.81 7.57 21.76
C ALA A 210 -12.19 6.36 22.61
N SER A 211 -13.45 6.31 23.03
CA SER A 211 -14.07 5.22 23.77
C SER A 211 -15.06 4.42 22.96
N SER A 212 -15.59 4.99 21.88
CA SER A 212 -16.44 4.30 20.91
C SER A 212 -16.29 4.98 19.54
N MET A 213 -16.52 4.21 18.47
CA MET A 213 -16.63 4.73 17.09
C MET A 213 -17.72 3.98 16.34
N SER A 214 -18.52 4.69 15.55
CA SER A 214 -19.56 4.06 14.73
C SER A 214 -19.74 4.79 13.40
N TRP A 215 -19.72 4.04 12.30
CA TRP A 215 -20.02 4.54 10.96
C TRP A 215 -21.50 4.35 10.62
N THR A 216 -22.10 5.37 9.99
CA THR A 216 -23.42 5.29 9.36
C THR A 216 -23.26 5.64 7.88
N HIS A 217 -23.78 4.81 6.97
CA HIS A 217 -23.52 4.91 5.54
C HIS A 217 -24.78 4.63 4.71
N ASP A 218 -24.83 5.12 3.48
CA ASP A 218 -25.93 4.91 2.52
C ASP A 218 -25.76 3.67 1.61
N GLY A 219 -24.79 2.79 1.93
CA GLY A 219 -24.46 1.58 1.17
C GLY A 219 -23.39 1.76 0.09
N SER A 220 -22.87 2.98 -0.15
CA SER A 220 -21.92 3.27 -1.23
C SER A 220 -20.44 3.36 -0.81
N ALA A 221 -20.13 3.07 0.45
CA ALA A 221 -18.79 3.12 1.01
C ALA A 221 -18.49 1.86 1.83
N GLN A 222 -17.28 1.34 1.65
CA GLN A 222 -16.71 0.38 2.58
C GLN A 222 -15.97 1.15 3.68
N TYR A 223 -15.95 0.61 4.90
CA TYR A 223 -15.29 1.26 6.02
C TYR A 223 -14.69 0.21 6.97
N ASN A 224 -13.75 0.66 7.77
CA ASN A 224 -13.14 -0.11 8.84
C ASN A 224 -12.77 0.85 10.00
N TRP A 225 -12.55 0.33 11.19
CA TRP A 225 -12.07 1.11 12.33
C TRP A 225 -11.40 0.19 13.35
N GLY A 226 -10.55 0.76 14.19
CA GLY A 226 -9.85 -0.03 15.18
C GLY A 226 -9.15 0.79 16.27
N PRO A 227 -8.51 0.07 17.21
CA PRO A 227 -8.26 -1.37 17.17
C PRO A 227 -9.50 -2.23 17.44
N ASP A 228 -9.61 -3.36 16.75
CA ASP A 228 -10.60 -4.40 17.06
C ASP A 228 -10.20 -5.04 18.40
N GLN A 229 -10.86 -4.65 19.49
CA GLN A 229 -10.75 -5.42 20.72
C GLN A 229 -11.38 -6.77 20.39
N ARG A 230 -10.58 -7.85 20.32
CA ARG A 230 -11.09 -9.23 20.20
C ARG A 230 -12.03 -9.54 21.37
N SER A 231 -13.26 -9.04 21.31
CA SER A 231 -14.37 -9.43 22.16
C SER A 231 -15.04 -10.58 21.43
N PRO A 232 -15.15 -11.77 22.04
CA PRO A 232 -15.84 -12.89 21.41
C PRO A 232 -17.26 -12.45 21.08
N VAL A 233 -17.59 -12.41 19.78
CA VAL A 233 -18.92 -12.06 19.31
C VAL A 233 -19.90 -13.08 19.88
N SER A 234 -20.85 -12.62 20.69
CA SER A 234 -21.83 -13.52 21.29
C SER A 234 -22.76 -14.05 20.19
N THR A 235 -23.10 -15.35 20.23
CA THR A 235 -24.09 -15.95 19.31
C THR A 235 -25.43 -15.19 19.33
N ALA A 236 -25.75 -14.53 20.45
CA ALA A 236 -26.93 -13.68 20.60
C ALA A 236 -26.83 -12.36 19.81
N GLU A 237 -25.64 -11.79 19.65
CA GLU A 237 -25.38 -10.60 18.83
C GLU A 237 -25.46 -10.93 17.34
N LEU A 238 -24.87 -12.06 16.93
CA LEU A 238 -25.01 -12.59 15.56
C LEU A 238 -26.47 -12.85 15.19
N THR A 239 -27.23 -13.49 16.09
CA THR A 239 -28.65 -13.78 15.85
C THR A 239 -29.45 -12.48 15.69
N ARG A 240 -29.17 -11.46 16.52
CA ARG A 240 -29.86 -10.17 16.47
C ARG A 240 -29.55 -9.39 15.19
N ALA A 241 -28.31 -9.41 14.71
CA ALA A 241 -27.91 -8.80 13.43
C ALA A 241 -28.64 -9.46 12.25
N VAL A 242 -28.72 -10.80 12.22
CA VAL A 242 -29.39 -11.56 11.15
C VAL A 242 -30.91 -11.36 11.16
N THR A 243 -31.55 -11.28 12.32
CA THR A 243 -33.02 -11.17 12.40
C THR A 243 -33.57 -9.73 12.38
N GLY A 244 -32.74 -8.73 12.71
CA GLY A 244 -33.17 -7.34 12.91
C GLY A 244 -32.61 -6.33 11.93
N GLY A 245 -31.67 -6.72 11.05
CA GLY A 245 -30.99 -5.78 10.14
C GLY A 245 -30.20 -4.69 10.86
N GLY A 246 -29.83 -4.91 12.13
CA GLY A 246 -29.07 -3.97 12.94
C GLY A 246 -27.57 -4.26 12.89
N ASP A 247 -26.77 -3.21 12.75
CA ASP A 247 -25.31 -3.27 12.77
C ASP A 247 -24.78 -3.88 14.08
N ILE A 248 -23.65 -4.58 14.02
CA ILE A 248 -22.94 -5.13 15.19
C ILE A 248 -22.37 -3.95 15.99
N SER A 249 -23.14 -3.44 16.94
CA SER A 249 -22.66 -2.53 17.96
C SER A 249 -22.09 -3.35 19.11
N SER A 250 -20.80 -3.22 19.40
CA SER A 250 -20.21 -3.74 20.64
C SER A 250 -20.90 -3.06 21.82
N SER A 251 -21.77 -3.82 22.49
CA SER A 251 -22.62 -3.29 23.55
C SER A 251 -21.81 -3.04 24.84
N SER A 252 -21.25 -1.84 24.97
CA SER A 252 -20.81 -1.37 26.29
C SER A 252 -22.02 -0.86 27.07
N SER A 253 -22.30 -1.54 28.18
CA SER A 253 -23.44 -1.28 29.04
C SER A 253 -23.38 0.15 29.60
N ALA A 254 -24.50 0.87 29.56
CA ALA A 254 -24.68 2.31 29.85
C ALA A 254 -24.35 2.79 31.28
N ASN A 255 -23.54 2.07 32.06
CA ASN A 255 -23.14 2.44 33.42
C ASN A 255 -21.64 2.21 33.73
N GLN A 256 -20.79 1.95 32.74
CA GLN A 256 -19.34 2.01 32.93
C GLN A 256 -18.82 3.39 32.53
N LEU A 257 -18.04 4.00 33.41
CA LEU A 257 -17.15 5.12 33.06
C LEU A 257 -16.45 4.75 31.75
N HIS A 258 -16.73 5.45 30.65
CA HIS A 258 -16.24 5.09 29.33
C HIS A 258 -14.72 4.89 29.41
N LYS A 259 -14.25 3.68 29.12
CA LYS A 259 -12.82 3.37 29.03
C LYS A 259 -12.36 3.71 27.61
N PRO A 260 -11.11 4.16 27.45
CA PRO A 260 -10.53 4.31 26.11
C PRO A 260 -10.51 2.97 25.37
N ILE A 261 -10.71 2.99 24.05
CA ILE A 261 -10.56 1.81 23.18
C ILE A 261 -9.11 1.30 23.26
N ASN A 262 -8.16 2.23 23.18
CA ASN A 262 -6.73 1.97 23.24
C ASN A 262 -5.98 3.24 23.65
N THR A 263 -4.87 3.08 24.35
CA THR A 263 -3.98 4.18 24.77
C THR A 263 -2.55 4.02 24.23
N GLU A 264 -2.27 2.94 23.50
CA GLU A 264 -0.93 2.63 22.99
C GLU A 264 -0.80 3.00 21.51
N PHE A 265 0.32 3.60 21.13
CA PHE A 265 0.63 3.99 19.76
C PHE A 265 1.14 2.79 18.94
N ASN A 266 0.29 1.78 18.77
CA ASN A 266 0.63 0.52 18.11
C ASN A 266 -0.13 0.30 16.78
N GLN A 267 -1.03 1.21 16.40
CA GLN A 267 -1.79 1.12 15.15
C GLN A 267 -1.10 1.91 14.05
N CYS A 268 -0.67 1.31 12.94
CA CYS A 268 0.09 2.01 11.90
C CYS A 268 -0.79 2.43 10.71
N VAL A 269 -0.98 3.74 10.50
CA VAL A 269 -1.88 4.26 9.45
C VAL A 269 -1.17 4.62 8.14
N PHE A 270 0.12 4.95 8.21
CA PHE A 270 0.94 5.20 7.03
C PHE A 270 2.34 4.61 7.20
N ILE A 271 2.88 4.08 6.11
CA ILE A 271 4.26 3.62 6.00
C ILE A 271 4.95 4.36 4.85
N ARG A 272 6.24 4.63 5.04
CA ARG A 272 7.15 5.14 4.03
C ARG A 272 8.34 4.20 3.96
N GLY A 273 8.79 3.87 2.78
CA GLY A 273 9.88 2.93 2.61
C GLY A 273 10.41 2.84 1.20
N PHE A 274 11.44 2.01 1.06
CA PHE A 274 12.03 1.64 -0.22
C PHE A 274 11.43 0.33 -0.73
N ARG A 275 11.22 0.27 -2.04
CA ARG A 275 10.88 -0.93 -2.81
C ARG A 275 11.91 -1.15 -3.90
N ALA A 276 12.09 -2.40 -4.30
CA ALA A 276 13.09 -2.80 -5.28
C ALA A 276 12.46 -3.66 -6.38
N LYS A 277 12.90 -3.49 -7.63
CA LYS A 277 12.46 -4.33 -8.77
C LYS A 277 13.63 -4.74 -9.63
N ARG A 278 13.66 -6.01 -10.02
CA ARG A 278 14.69 -6.55 -10.90
C ARG A 278 14.25 -6.50 -12.36
N ARG A 279 15.20 -6.19 -13.24
CA ARG A 279 15.01 -6.34 -14.69
C ARG A 279 14.63 -7.79 -15.02
N SER A 280 13.49 -7.97 -15.66
CA SER A 280 13.14 -9.24 -16.26
C SER A 280 14.02 -9.49 -17.49
N ARG A 281 14.89 -10.50 -17.44
CA ARG A 281 15.75 -10.90 -18.56
C ARG A 281 15.01 -11.64 -19.68
N PHE A 282 13.69 -11.83 -19.54
CA PHE A 282 12.84 -12.57 -20.49
C PHE A 282 11.97 -11.67 -21.40
N LEU A 283 11.95 -10.34 -21.18
CA LEU A 283 11.22 -9.40 -22.04
C LEU A 283 12.19 -8.69 -22.99
N PRO A 284 11.88 -8.61 -24.30
CA PRO A 284 12.76 -7.95 -25.26
C PRO A 284 12.83 -6.45 -24.98
N VAL A 285 14.06 -5.93 -24.91
CA VAL A 285 14.36 -4.49 -24.77
C VAL A 285 13.72 -3.74 -25.96
N LYS A 286 12.81 -2.81 -25.70
CA LYS A 286 12.38 -1.82 -26.71
C LYS A 286 13.53 -0.83 -26.92
N LEU A 287 14.51 -1.22 -27.72
CA LEU A 287 15.53 -0.33 -28.25
C LEU A 287 14.84 0.74 -29.11
N LYS A 288 14.65 1.94 -28.55
CA LYS A 288 14.17 3.09 -29.30
C LYS A 288 15.34 3.63 -30.14
N ALA A 289 15.46 3.13 -31.36
CA ALA A 289 16.43 3.64 -32.32
C ALA A 289 16.06 5.07 -32.71
N ALA A 290 16.88 6.04 -32.31
CA ALA A 290 16.88 7.37 -32.89
C ALA A 290 17.53 7.29 -34.27
N ALA A 291 16.76 6.91 -35.28
CA ALA A 291 17.16 7.04 -36.68
C ALA A 291 16.41 8.23 -37.28
N GLU A 292 17.15 9.29 -37.60
CA GLU A 292 16.64 10.37 -38.44
C GLU A 292 16.29 9.79 -39.83
N PRO A 293 15.15 10.16 -40.44
CA PRO A 293 14.75 9.60 -41.71
C PRO A 293 15.59 10.23 -42.83
N VAL A 294 16.43 9.41 -43.48
CA VAL A 294 17.03 9.77 -44.76
C VAL A 294 15.97 9.56 -45.85
N ASP A 295 15.60 10.65 -46.51
CA ASP A 295 14.66 10.69 -47.63
C ASP A 295 15.11 9.74 -48.77
N LEU A 296 14.37 8.63 -48.95
CA LEU A 296 14.47 7.82 -50.15
C LEU A 296 13.38 8.26 -51.14
N LYS A 297 13.85 8.89 -52.21
CA LYS A 297 13.04 9.32 -53.36
C LYS A 297 12.25 8.14 -53.94
N LYS A 298 10.97 8.42 -54.15
CA LYS A 298 9.94 7.57 -54.73
C LYS A 298 10.20 7.37 -56.24
N SER A 299 10.17 6.12 -56.69
CA SER A 299 9.90 5.76 -58.09
C SER A 299 8.79 4.70 -58.09
N PRO A 300 7.76 4.81 -58.94
CA PRO A 300 6.69 3.84 -59.03
C PRO A 300 7.06 2.72 -60.02
N ASP A 301 6.47 1.52 -59.85
CA ASP A 301 5.63 0.88 -60.87
C ASP A 301 5.34 -0.61 -60.54
N ASP A 302 4.15 -1.02 -61.01
CA ASP A 302 3.66 -2.36 -61.38
C ASP A 302 3.20 -3.40 -60.33
N ASP A 303 1.88 -3.41 -60.16
CA ASP A 303 0.95 -4.44 -60.66
C ASP A 303 1.04 -5.92 -60.24
N SER A 304 -0.10 -6.33 -59.65
CA SER A 304 -0.95 -7.47 -60.01
C SER A 304 -0.94 -8.76 -59.16
N ASP A 305 -2.17 -9.05 -58.73
CA ASP A 305 -2.87 -10.33 -58.68
C ASP A 305 -2.64 -11.39 -57.58
N ARG A 306 -3.66 -11.46 -56.71
CA ARG A 306 -4.64 -12.56 -56.56
C ARG A 306 -4.12 -14.01 -56.55
N GLY A 307 -4.51 -14.73 -55.49
CA GLY A 307 -4.67 -16.18 -55.53
C GLY A 307 -5.06 -16.81 -54.19
N GLU A 308 -6.37 -16.99 -53.98
CA GLU A 308 -6.96 -17.88 -52.97
C GLU A 308 -6.54 -19.35 -53.18
N GLY A 309 -6.56 -20.17 -52.12
CA GLY A 309 -6.45 -21.62 -52.30
C GLY A 309 -6.34 -22.49 -51.05
N ALA A 310 -7.49 -22.76 -50.44
CA ALA A 310 -7.94 -24.06 -49.89
C ALA A 310 -7.06 -24.89 -48.92
N VAL A 311 -7.58 -24.96 -47.68
CA VAL A 311 -7.79 -26.13 -46.81
C VAL A 311 -7.42 -27.52 -47.36
N SER A 312 -6.68 -28.29 -46.55
CA SER A 312 -7.01 -29.70 -46.31
C SER A 312 -6.51 -30.15 -44.93
N SER A 313 -7.41 -30.84 -44.23
CA SER A 313 -7.22 -31.45 -42.92
C SER A 313 -6.88 -32.93 -43.10
N GLU A 314 -5.86 -33.42 -42.40
CA GLU A 314 -5.74 -34.86 -42.08
C GLU A 314 -5.22 -35.02 -40.65
N GLU A 315 -6.05 -35.61 -39.80
CA GLU A 315 -5.65 -36.27 -38.54
C GLU A 315 -5.57 -37.77 -38.79
N ALA A 316 -4.47 -38.41 -38.37
CA ALA A 316 -4.45 -39.54 -37.44
C ALA A 316 -3.06 -40.20 -37.40
N GLY A 317 -2.50 -40.39 -36.19
CA GLY A 317 -1.33 -41.25 -36.01
C GLY A 317 -0.59 -41.06 -34.69
N ILE A 318 -1.20 -41.50 -33.59
CA ILE A 318 -0.66 -41.49 -32.23
C ILE A 318 0.58 -42.39 -32.12
N THR A 319 1.75 -41.82 -31.82
CA THR A 319 2.80 -42.46 -30.99
C THR A 319 3.72 -41.38 -30.41
N GLY A 320 3.92 -41.35 -29.07
CA GLY A 320 5.08 -40.69 -28.44
C GLY A 320 4.80 -39.73 -27.27
N ASP A 321 5.20 -40.18 -26.08
CA ASP A 321 5.61 -39.41 -24.89
C ASP A 321 4.64 -38.49 -24.12
N PHE A 322 4.00 -39.08 -23.10
CA PHE A 322 3.40 -38.39 -21.94
C PHE A 322 4.46 -37.87 -20.95
N ARG A 323 5.35 -36.96 -21.37
CA ARG A 323 6.29 -36.31 -20.43
C ARG A 323 6.45 -34.79 -20.53
N ASN A 324 5.68 -34.08 -21.36
CA ASN A 324 5.86 -32.62 -21.47
C ASN A 324 4.58 -31.81 -21.76
N LEU A 325 3.51 -32.05 -20.98
CA LEU A 325 2.42 -31.08 -20.90
C LEU A 325 2.20 -30.71 -19.44
N LYS A 326 3.07 -29.83 -18.93
CA LYS A 326 2.73 -28.97 -17.80
C LYS A 326 1.62 -28.06 -18.34
N ARG A 327 0.37 -28.52 -18.29
CA ARG A 327 -0.79 -27.64 -18.47
C ARG A 327 -0.62 -26.56 -17.43
N GLU A 328 -0.29 -25.36 -17.87
CA GLU A 328 -0.71 -24.15 -17.19
C GLU A 328 -2.21 -24.29 -17.01
N ILE A 329 -2.59 -24.64 -15.79
CA ILE A 329 -3.92 -24.29 -15.31
C ILE A 329 -3.81 -22.77 -15.18
N GLU A 330 -4.13 -22.07 -16.26
CA GLU A 330 -4.58 -20.68 -16.17
C GLU A 330 -5.85 -20.75 -15.33
N VAL A 331 -5.67 -20.65 -14.01
CA VAL A 331 -6.73 -20.16 -13.16
C VAL A 331 -6.89 -18.72 -13.62
N ILE A 332 -7.82 -18.52 -14.56
CA ILE A 332 -8.36 -17.19 -14.85
C ILE A 332 -9.16 -16.81 -13.59
N ALA A 333 -8.43 -16.44 -12.54
CA ALA A 333 -8.97 -15.63 -11.50
C ALA A 333 -9.17 -14.26 -12.15
N ASP A 334 -10.42 -13.84 -12.26
CA ASP A 334 -10.80 -12.49 -12.67
C ASP A 334 -10.46 -11.47 -11.54
N THR A 335 -9.31 -11.64 -10.91
CA THR A 335 -8.67 -10.66 -10.05
C THR A 335 -7.75 -9.87 -10.95
N GLN A 336 -8.28 -8.79 -11.52
CA GLN A 336 -7.45 -7.72 -12.07
C GLN A 336 -6.44 -7.32 -10.98
N GLU A 337 -5.20 -7.82 -11.08
CA GLU A 337 -4.12 -7.52 -10.11
C GLU A 337 -3.98 -6.00 -10.04
N HIS A 338 -4.22 -5.44 -8.85
CA HIS A 338 -4.05 -4.02 -8.63
C HIS A 338 -2.57 -3.67 -8.77
N ILE A 339 -2.27 -2.57 -9.47
CA ILE A 339 -0.90 -2.09 -9.68
C ILE A 339 -0.68 -0.90 -8.76
N ASP A 340 0.25 -1.05 -7.81
CA ASP A 340 0.68 0.02 -6.90
C ASP A 340 1.19 1.24 -7.69
N MET A 341 0.87 2.45 -7.23
CA MET A 341 1.26 3.70 -7.88
C MET A 341 2.78 3.92 -7.98
N THR A 342 3.58 3.20 -7.18
CA THR A 342 5.05 3.20 -7.25
C THR A 342 5.61 2.25 -8.32
N ALA A 343 4.84 1.25 -8.76
CA ALA A 343 5.30 0.29 -9.76
C ALA A 343 5.71 0.94 -11.10
N PRO A 344 4.99 1.95 -11.64
CA PRO A 344 5.43 2.69 -12.82
C PRO A 344 6.80 3.36 -12.69
N LEU A 345 7.21 3.78 -11.48
CA LEU A 345 8.52 4.39 -11.25
C LEU A 345 9.63 3.34 -11.39
N LEU A 346 9.42 2.17 -10.77
CA LEU A 346 10.34 1.03 -10.88
C LEU A 346 10.47 0.57 -12.34
N ASP A 347 9.36 0.46 -13.06
CA ASP A 347 9.36 0.09 -14.48
C ASP A 347 10.06 1.15 -15.33
N TYR A 348 9.79 2.43 -15.10
CA TYR A 348 10.44 3.52 -15.82
C TYR A 348 11.97 3.49 -15.69
N ILE A 349 12.49 3.26 -14.48
CA ILE A 349 13.93 3.15 -14.24
C ILE A 349 14.52 2.01 -15.07
N LEU A 350 13.90 0.84 -15.07
CA LEU A 350 14.39 -0.32 -15.82
C LEU A 350 14.24 -0.15 -17.34
N GLU A 351 13.21 0.55 -17.81
CA GLU A 351 13.00 0.77 -19.24
C GLU A 351 13.92 1.84 -19.84
N THR A 352 14.32 2.83 -19.04
CA THR A 352 15.11 4.00 -19.51
C THR A 352 16.59 3.95 -19.14
N SER A 353 16.99 3.00 -18.30
CA SER A 353 18.39 2.76 -17.95
C SER A 353 18.83 1.35 -18.34
N ASP A 354 20.13 1.08 -18.23
CA ASP A 354 20.75 -0.25 -18.34
C ASP A 354 20.91 -0.91 -16.95
N SER A 355 20.23 -0.39 -15.92
CA SER A 355 20.31 -0.93 -14.56
C SER A 355 19.70 -2.31 -14.47
N ASP A 356 20.31 -3.22 -13.71
CA ASP A 356 19.77 -4.54 -13.41
C ASP A 356 18.68 -4.50 -12.34
N LEU A 357 18.75 -3.53 -11.42
CA LEU A 357 17.76 -3.29 -10.37
C LEU A 357 17.32 -1.82 -10.36
N ALA A 358 16.04 -1.58 -10.06
CA ALA A 358 15.49 -0.29 -9.70
C ALA A 358 15.16 -0.24 -8.20
N VAL A 359 15.45 0.87 -7.55
CA VAL A 359 15.06 1.14 -6.15
C VAL A 359 14.30 2.46 -6.12
N VAL A 360 13.13 2.47 -5.48
CA VAL A 360 12.26 3.66 -5.39
C VAL A 360 11.77 3.82 -3.96
N HIS A 361 11.69 5.05 -3.49
CA HIS A 361 11.03 5.42 -2.23
C HIS A 361 9.62 5.96 -2.50
N ASP A 362 8.69 5.83 -1.55
CA ASP A 362 7.36 6.48 -1.62
C ASP A 362 7.41 8.01 -1.85
N ASP A 363 8.56 8.65 -1.58
CA ASP A 363 8.72 10.09 -1.73
C ASP A 363 8.93 10.48 -3.19
N ASP A 364 9.39 9.55 -4.02
CA ASP A 364 9.61 9.75 -5.45
C ASP A 364 8.28 9.81 -6.21
N LEU A 365 7.18 9.39 -5.58
CA LEU A 365 5.83 9.53 -6.11
C LEU A 365 5.28 10.95 -5.97
N LYS A 366 5.76 11.74 -5.01
CA LYS A 366 5.24 13.08 -4.67
C LYS A 366 5.10 14.06 -5.86
N PRO A 367 6.02 14.09 -6.85
CA PRO A 367 5.87 14.96 -8.02
C PRO A 367 4.62 14.63 -8.86
N TYR A 368 4.12 13.40 -8.79
CA TYR A 368 3.05 12.89 -9.66
C TYR A 368 1.68 12.84 -8.97
N THR A 369 1.63 12.69 -7.63
CA THR A 369 0.37 12.55 -6.86
C THR A 369 -0.56 13.76 -6.92
N LYS A 370 -0.04 14.92 -7.33
CA LYS A 370 -0.85 16.13 -7.55
C LYS A 370 -1.83 15.95 -8.70
N ASP A 371 -1.48 15.22 -9.74
CA ASP A 371 -2.33 15.09 -10.94
C ASP A 371 -2.73 13.64 -11.22
N ALA A 372 -1.95 12.67 -10.72
CA ALA A 372 -2.25 11.25 -10.82
C ALA A 372 -3.22 10.78 -9.74
N SER A 373 -4.06 9.82 -10.12
CA SER A 373 -4.99 9.11 -9.23
C SER A 373 -4.92 7.58 -9.38
N SER A 374 -3.99 7.11 -10.22
CA SER A 374 -3.76 5.70 -10.54
C SER A 374 -2.34 5.50 -11.07
N ALA A 375 -1.86 4.25 -11.07
CA ALA A 375 -0.56 3.89 -11.67
C ALA A 375 -0.45 4.28 -13.16
N SER A 376 -1.54 4.16 -13.93
CA SER A 376 -1.58 4.56 -15.35
C SER A 376 -1.34 6.07 -15.55
N ASP A 377 -1.89 6.89 -14.65
CA ASP A 377 -1.68 8.34 -14.68
C ASP A 377 -0.20 8.69 -14.39
N VAL A 378 0.42 7.97 -13.44
CA VAL A 378 1.84 8.13 -13.10
C VAL A 378 2.71 7.75 -14.30
N ALA A 379 2.47 6.59 -14.92
CA ALA A 379 3.18 6.15 -16.13
C ALA A 379 3.07 7.17 -17.27
N SER A 380 1.88 7.72 -17.48
CA SER A 380 1.64 8.76 -18.49
C SER A 380 2.44 10.03 -18.22
N GLN A 381 2.53 10.45 -16.95
CA GLN A 381 3.35 11.60 -16.57
C GLN A 381 4.85 11.35 -16.70
N LEU A 382 5.32 10.16 -16.34
CA LEU A 382 6.73 9.78 -16.52
C LEU A 382 7.16 9.84 -17.98
N ALA A 383 6.31 9.38 -18.89
CA ALA A 383 6.55 9.46 -20.33
C ALA A 383 6.69 10.91 -20.83
N VAL A 384 5.94 11.85 -20.23
CA VAL A 384 5.98 13.28 -20.60
C VAL A 384 7.16 14.00 -19.96
N GLN A 385 7.38 13.80 -18.66
CA GLN A 385 8.39 14.53 -17.88
C GLN A 385 9.81 14.00 -18.12
N SER A 386 9.94 12.69 -18.40
CA SER A 386 11.21 12.00 -18.62
C SER A 386 12.30 12.35 -17.58
N PRO A 387 12.06 12.08 -16.28
CA PRO A 387 13.02 12.40 -15.22
C PRO A 387 14.35 11.65 -15.41
N LYS A 388 15.43 12.21 -14.86
CA LYS A 388 16.75 11.58 -14.92
C LYS A 388 16.85 10.44 -13.90
N VAL A 389 17.34 9.29 -14.36
CA VAL A 389 17.69 8.15 -13.50
C VAL A 389 19.14 8.28 -13.05
N VAL A 390 19.39 8.18 -11.75
CA VAL A 390 20.74 8.14 -11.18
C VAL A 390 21.21 6.68 -11.17
N LYS A 391 22.42 6.42 -11.66
CA LYS A 391 22.99 5.08 -11.73
C LYS A 391 24.11 4.90 -10.72
N THR A 392 24.10 3.79 -10.01
CA THR A 392 25.13 3.38 -9.05
C THR A 392 25.57 1.96 -9.36
N ALA A 393 26.88 1.72 -9.42
CA ALA A 393 27.44 0.39 -9.66
C ALA A 393 27.92 -0.23 -8.34
N MET A 394 27.60 -1.51 -8.12
CA MET A 394 28.10 -2.28 -6.99
C MET A 394 29.48 -2.90 -7.25
N GLU A 395 30.15 -3.30 -6.18
CA GLU A 395 31.37 -4.14 -6.24
C GLU A 395 31.13 -5.48 -6.93
N SER A 396 29.90 -6.02 -6.88
CA SER A 396 29.49 -7.24 -7.59
C SER A 396 29.38 -7.08 -9.12
N GLY A 397 29.45 -5.84 -9.63
CA GLY A 397 29.26 -5.51 -11.04
C GLY A 397 27.79 -5.28 -11.44
N THR A 398 26.83 -5.53 -10.54
CA THR A 398 25.41 -5.23 -10.76
C THR A 398 25.17 -3.72 -10.71
N THR A 399 24.39 -3.19 -11.66
CA THR A 399 24.07 -1.76 -11.77
C THR A 399 22.66 -1.48 -11.27
N TYR A 400 22.51 -0.36 -10.56
CA TYR A 400 21.25 0.03 -9.91
C TYR A 400 20.85 1.41 -10.35
N GLY A 401 19.55 1.60 -10.57
CA GLY A 401 18.92 2.87 -10.87
C GLY A 401 18.01 3.33 -9.73
N SER A 402 18.05 4.63 -9.45
CA SER A 402 17.16 5.33 -8.51
C SER A 402 16.62 6.60 -9.14
#